data_AF-A0A2E7WCU2-F1
#
_entry.id   AF-A0A2E7WCU2-F1
#
_cell.length_a   1.000
_cell.length_b   1.000
_cell.length_c   1.000
_cell.angle_alpha   90.00
_cell.angle_beta   90.00
_cell.angle_gamma   90.00
#
_symmetry.space_group_name_H-M   'P 1'
#
loop_
_entity.id
_entity.type
_entity.pdbx_description
1 polymer ?
#
loop_
_entity_poly.entity_id
_entity_poly.type
_entity_poly.pdbx_seq_one_letter_code
_entity_poly.pdbx_strand_id
1 'polypeptide(L)' 'GSTEMHIHKDALDGHENLLIIDDLLATGGTAIAAVKLVENFKSKNIIGAGFIINLSDLEGDKKLSKLGVDIHSIMDF' A
#
# COMPACT_ATOMS: atom_id res chain seq x y z
N GLY A 1 17.14 13.34 1.46
CA GLY A 1 16.01 13.88 0.69
C GLY A 1 14.74 13.60 1.44
N SER A 2 13.72 14.45 1.29
CA SER A 2 12.35 14.13 1.71
C SER A 2 11.65 13.38 0.58
N THR A 3 10.75 12.48 0.96
CA THR A 3 9.82 11.83 0.03
C THR A 3 8.43 12.22 0.47
N GLU A 4 7.62 12.69 -0.48
CA GLU A 4 6.24 13.10 -0.24
C GLU A 4 5.32 12.28 -1.14
N MET A 5 4.13 11.96 -0.62
CA MET A 5 3.08 11.29 -1.37
C MET A 5 1.83 12.16 -1.36
N HIS A 6 1.22 12.33 -2.51
CA HIS A 6 0.07 13.20 -2.73
C HIS A 6 -1.02 12.43 -3.47
N ILE A 7 -2.27 12.78 -3.19
CA ILE A 7 -3.45 12.25 -3.88
C ILE A 7 -4.44 13.40 -4.07
N HIS A 8 -5.20 13.37 -5.16
CA HIS A 8 -6.29 14.31 -5.37
C HIS A 8 -7.41 14.09 -4.34
N LYS A 9 -8.04 15.18 -3.86
CA LYS A 9 -9.07 15.12 -2.80
C LYS A 9 -10.35 14.38 -3.21
N ASP A 10 -10.60 14.29 -4.51
CA ASP A 10 -11.75 13.66 -5.15
C ASP A 10 -11.39 12.31 -5.81
N ALA A 11 -10.13 11.87 -5.72
CA ALA A 11 -9.63 10.67 -6.42
C ALA A 11 -10.38 9.38 -6.05
N LEU A 12 -10.99 9.34 -4.86
CA LEU A 12 -11.61 8.15 -4.29
C LEU A 12 -13.14 8.27 -4.23
N ASP A 13 -13.73 9.32 -4.79
CA ASP A 13 -15.18 9.53 -4.76
C ASP A 13 -15.92 8.40 -5.49
N GLY A 14 -16.97 7.86 -4.87
CA GLY A 14 -17.68 6.69 -5.40
C GLY A 14 -16.96 5.35 -5.28
N HIS A 15 -15.74 5.32 -4.74
CA HIS A 15 -14.96 4.09 -4.51
C HIS A 15 -14.85 3.80 -3.01
N GLU A 16 -15.23 2.61 -2.57
CA GLU A 16 -15.16 2.20 -1.15
C GLU A 16 -14.03 1.20 -0.91
N ASN A 17 -13.91 0.19 -1.75
CA ASN A 17 -12.89 -0.85 -1.64
C ASN A 17 -11.70 -0.55 -2.56
N LEU A 18 -10.50 -0.54 -1.99
CA LEU A 18 -9.28 -0.07 -2.66
C LEU A 18 -8.19 -1.14 -2.60
N LEU A 19 -7.45 -1.28 -3.69
CA LEU A 19 -6.21 -2.06 -3.77
C LEU A 19 -5.04 -1.11 -3.99
N ILE A 20 -3.96 -1.31 -3.25
CA ILE A 20 -2.68 -0.66 -3.51
C ILE A 20 -1.88 -1.57 -4.44
N ILE A 21 -1.47 -1.08 -5.61
CA ILE A 21 -0.69 -1.85 -6.58
C ILE A 21 0.62 -1.12 -6.87
N ASP A 22 1.74 -1.84 -6.80
CA ASP A 22 3.06 -1.32 -7.19
C ASP A 22 3.89 -2.44 -7.86
N ASP A 23 5.00 -2.08 -8.50
CA ASP A 23 5.86 -3.07 -9.16
C ASP A 23 6.65 -3.92 -8.14
N LEU A 24 7.24 -3.28 -7.12
CA LEU A 24 8.19 -3.89 -6.21
C LEU A 24 7.96 -3.47 -4.75
N LEU A 25 7.84 -4.46 -3.88
CA LEU A 25 7.84 -4.29 -2.43
C LEU A 25 9.26 -4.47 -1.87
N ALA A 26 9.88 -3.36 -1.47
CA ALA A 26 11.16 -3.35 -0.75
C ALA A 26 10.94 -3.18 0.77
N THR A 27 11.31 -2.03 1.33
CA THR A 27 11.15 -1.74 2.76
C THR A 27 9.70 -1.45 3.19
N GLY A 28 8.79 -1.34 2.22
CA GLY A 28 7.36 -1.03 2.41
C GLY A 28 7.03 0.47 2.55
N GLY A 29 8.02 1.37 2.53
CA GLY A 29 7.82 2.79 2.81
C GLY A 29 6.73 3.46 1.94
N THR A 30 6.78 3.24 0.63
CA THR A 30 5.80 3.80 -0.32
C THR A 30 4.39 3.28 -0.06
N ALA A 31 4.22 1.96 0.05
CA ALA A 31 2.92 1.35 0.33
C ALA A 31 2.33 1.79 1.68
N ILE A 32 3.17 1.90 2.72
CA ILE A 32 2.74 2.38 4.05
C ILE A 32 2.30 3.86 3.97
N ALA A 33 3.00 4.70 3.20
CA ALA A 33 2.57 6.07 2.97
C ALA A 33 1.22 6.12 2.25
N ALA A 34 0.98 5.24 1.29
CA ALA A 34 -0.32 5.13 0.60
C ALA A 34 -1.45 4.72 1.54
N VAL A 35 -1.21 3.71 2.40
CA VAL A 35 -2.18 3.29 3.44
C VAL A 35 -2.56 4.48 4.33
N LYS A 36 -1.56 5.16 4.91
CA LYS A 36 -1.78 6.32 5.78
C LYS A 36 -2.47 7.48 5.07
N LEU A 37 -2.18 7.67 3.78
CA LEU A 37 -2.82 8.72 2.99
C LEU A 37 -4.31 8.43 2.80
N VAL A 38 -4.66 7.17 2.46
CA VAL A 38 -6.03 6.70 2.30
C VAL A 38 -6.82 6.72 3.62
N GLU A 39 -6.19 6.50 4.78
CA GLU A 39 -6.84 6.63 6.10
C GLU A 39 -7.44 8.02 6.37
N ASN A 40 -6.96 9.08 5.68
CA ASN A 40 -7.54 10.41 5.77
C ASN A 40 -8.89 10.55 5.03
N PHE A 41 -9.24 9.57 4.19
CA PHE A 41 -10.49 9.53 3.44
C PHE A 41 -11.50 8.67 4.20
N LYS A 42 -12.65 9.26 4.53
CA LYS A 42 -13.72 8.53 5.23
C LYS A 42 -14.33 7.45 4.36
N SER A 43 -14.80 6.38 4.99
CA SER A 43 -15.50 5.26 4.34
C SER A 43 -14.69 4.56 3.25
N LYS A 44 -13.35 4.55 3.38
CA LYS A 44 -12.45 3.79 2.52
C LYS A 44 -11.96 2.54 3.24
N ASN A 45 -11.90 1.45 2.49
CA ASN A 45 -11.45 0.16 2.96
C ASN A 45 -10.35 -0.34 2.03
N ILE A 46 -9.14 -0.49 2.54
CA ILE A 46 -8.04 -1.10 1.79
C ILE A 46 -8.21 -2.60 1.92
N ILE A 47 -8.61 -3.26 0.84
CA ILE A 47 -8.84 -4.71 0.81
C ILE A 47 -7.52 -5.50 0.67
N GLY A 48 -6.43 -4.84 0.33
CA GLY A 48 -5.11 -5.44 0.25
C GLY A 48 -4.12 -4.62 -0.57
N ALA A 49 -2.93 -5.19 -0.73
CA ALA A 49 -1.86 -4.67 -1.56
C ALA A 49 -1.28 -5.77 -2.47
N GLY A 50 -1.05 -5.43 -3.74
CA GLY A 50 -0.54 -6.32 -4.77
C GLY A 50 0.80 -5.83 -5.32
N PHE A 51 1.76 -6.74 -5.45
CA PHE A 51 3.09 -6.43 -6.00
C PHE A 51 3.50 -7.46 -7.05
N ILE A 52 4.29 -7.06 -8.03
CA ILE A 52 4.91 -8.04 -8.93
C ILE A 52 6.04 -8.74 -8.17
N ILE A 53 6.95 -7.98 -7.57
CA ILE A 53 8.14 -8.47 -6.87
C ILE A 53 8.06 -8.13 -5.39
N ASN A 54 8.40 -9.06 -4.51
CA ASN A 54 8.60 -8.80 -3.08
C ASN A 54 10.03 -9.19 -2.65
N LEU A 55 10.76 -8.23 -2.07
CA LEU A 55 12.08 -8.45 -1.48
C LEU A 55 11.91 -8.82 0.00
N SER A 56 11.70 -10.11 0.26
CA SER A 56 11.23 -10.62 1.57
C SER A 56 12.21 -10.31 2.71
N ASP A 57 13.51 -10.26 2.40
CA ASP A 57 14.57 -9.91 3.35
C ASP A 57 14.46 -8.48 3.91
N LEU A 58 13.71 -7.59 3.25
CA LEU A 58 13.50 -6.20 3.69
C LEU A 58 12.24 -6.01 4.54
N GLU A 59 11.47 -7.08 4.75
CA GLU A 59 10.32 -7.17 5.64
C GLU A 59 9.22 -6.12 5.39
N GLY A 60 9.07 -5.65 4.15
CA GLY A 60 8.02 -4.69 3.77
C GLY A 60 6.62 -5.28 3.93
N ASP A 61 6.46 -6.54 3.53
CA ASP A 61 5.27 -7.38 3.67
C ASP A 61 4.82 -7.51 5.13
N LYS A 62 5.75 -7.79 6.05
CA LYS A 62 5.44 -7.92 7.48
C LYS A 62 4.99 -6.59 8.08
N LYS A 63 5.53 -5.47 7.63
CA LYS A 63 5.12 -4.13 8.09
C LYS A 63 3.70 -3.81 7.62
N LEU A 64 3.35 -4.12 6.37
CA LEU A 64 1.99 -3.95 5.86
C LEU A 64 1.00 -4.88 6.57
N SER A 65 1.38 -6.14 6.82
CA SER A 65 0.54 -7.10 7.55
C SER A 65 0.21 -6.61 8.96
N LYS A 66 1.16 -5.97 9.65
CA LYS A 66 0.95 -5.35 10.97
C LYS A 66 -0.02 -4.17 10.94
N LEU A 67 -0.23 -3.55 9.78
CA LEU A 67 -1.24 -2.52 9.55
C LEU A 67 -2.61 -3.12 9.16
N GLY A 68 -2.73 -4.46 9.14
CA GLY A 68 -3.97 -5.14 8.75
C GLY A 68 -4.21 -5.17 7.24
N VAL A 69 -3.17 -4.98 6.43
CA VAL A 69 -3.26 -5.04 4.96
C VAL A 69 -2.83 -6.41 4.48
N ASP A 70 -3.72 -7.12 3.80
CA ASP A 70 -3.40 -8.38 3.14
C ASP A 70 -2.47 -8.14 1.93
N ILE A 71 -1.41 -8.93 1.80
CA ILE A 71 -0.41 -8.78 0.73
C ILE A 71 -0.48 -9.97 -0.23
N HIS A 72 -0.42 -9.68 -1.52
CA HIS A 72 -0.19 -10.66 -2.57
C HIS A 72 0.98 -10.24 -3.45
N SER A 73 1.88 -11.18 -3.73
CA SER A 73 3.02 -10.97 -4.63
C SER A 73 3.10 -12.09 -5.65
N ILE A 74 3.49 -11.76 -6.88
CA ILE A 74 3.62 -12.74 -7.96
C ILE A 74 4.92 -13.55 -7.79
N MET A 75 5.98 -12.90 -7.31
CA MET A 75 7.29 -13.51 -7.08
C MET A 75 7.99 -12.92 -5.85
N ASP A 76 8.69 -13.78 -5.11
CA ASP A 76 9.50 -13.43 -3.93
C ASP A 76 10.99 -13.61 -4.23
N PHE A 77 11.81 -12.68 -3.71
CA PHE A 77 13.28 -12.73 -3.69
C PHE A 77 13.81 -12.55 -2.27
#